data_AF-A0A519S248-F1
#
_entry.id   AF-A0A519S248-F1
#
_cell.length_a   1.000
_cell.length_b   1.000
_cell.length_c   1.000
_cell.angle_alpha   90.00
_cell.angle_beta   90.00
_cell.angle_gamma   90.00
#
_symmetry.space_group_name_H-M   'P 1'
#
loop_
_entity.id
_entity.type
_entity.pdbx_description
1 polymer ?
#
loop_
_entity_poly.entity_id
_entity_poly.type
_entity_poly.pdbx_seq_one_letter_code
_entity_poly.pdbx_strand_id
1 'polypeptide(L)'
;TLQLKNFFDNSIFYNLIGGITQPILNRGLNKARLKTTEAQQQIAFYTFQQSLLVGSQEVSNALYNFQTASEKEVTRAKQIASLTKAVDYTKELLRYSSATNYTDVLTSEQSLLNAQLNSINDRLQKLQSVVNLYRALGGGWK
;
A
#
# COMPACT_ATOMS: atom_id res chain seq x y z
N THR A 1 19.64 -27.52 -77.05
CA THR A 1 20.32 -26.96 -75.87
C THR A 1 19.31 -26.15 -75.08
N LEU A 2 18.82 -26.73 -73.98
CA LEU A 2 17.66 -26.24 -73.23
C LEU A 2 17.97 -24.93 -72.49
N GLN A 3 17.37 -23.85 -72.98
CA GLN A 3 16.68 -22.75 -72.28
C GLN A 3 17.05 -22.37 -70.83
N LEU A 4 18.33 -22.38 -70.44
CA LEU A 4 18.77 -21.83 -69.14
C LEU A 4 18.44 -20.34 -68.99
N LYS A 5 18.35 -19.57 -70.09
CA LYS A 5 18.08 -18.13 -70.07
C LYS A 5 16.66 -17.79 -69.55
N ASN A 6 15.67 -18.59 -69.95
CA ASN A 6 14.28 -18.41 -69.50
C ASN A 6 14.05 -18.81 -68.04
N PHE A 7 14.93 -19.61 -67.45
CA PHE A 7 14.83 -20.01 -66.05
C PHE A 7 15.19 -18.87 -65.10
N PHE A 8 16.25 -18.11 -65.43
CA PHE A 8 16.70 -16.98 -64.61
C PHE A 8 15.79 -15.76 -64.76
N ASP A 9 15.37 -15.41 -65.98
CA ASP A 9 14.48 -14.25 -66.19
C ASP A 9 13.11 -14.45 -65.53
N ASN A 10 12.51 -15.64 -65.64
CA ASN A 10 11.25 -15.94 -64.97
C ASN A 10 11.42 -16.03 -63.44
N SER A 11 12.50 -16.65 -62.95
CA SER A 11 12.78 -16.77 -61.51
C SER A 11 12.94 -15.41 -60.83
N ILE A 12 13.70 -14.50 -61.43
CA ILE A 12 13.91 -13.15 -60.89
C ILE A 12 12.59 -12.37 -60.89
N PHE A 13 11.79 -12.50 -61.96
CA PHE A 13 10.49 -11.84 -62.07
C PHE A 13 9.46 -12.38 -61.05
N TYR A 14 9.39 -13.70 -60.85
CA TYR A 14 8.55 -14.33 -59.82
C TYR A 14 8.97 -13.96 -58.40
N ASN A 15 10.28 -13.87 -58.12
CA ASN A 15 10.79 -13.43 -56.81
C ASN A 15 10.52 -11.94 -56.55
N LEU A 16 10.67 -11.07 -57.56
CA LEU A 16 10.33 -9.65 -57.46
C LEU A 16 8.84 -9.44 -57.20
N ILE A 17 7.97 -10.09 -57.97
CA ILE A 17 6.52 -10.00 -57.79
C ILE A 17 6.09 -10.63 -56.46
N GLY A 18 6.66 -11.78 -56.08
CA GLY A 18 6.43 -12.41 -54.78
C GLY A 18 6.85 -11.52 -53.61
N GLY A 19 8.01 -10.85 -53.70
CA GLY A 19 8.51 -9.92 -52.69
C GLY A 19 7.68 -8.63 -52.56
N ILE A 20 7.16 -8.10 -53.68
CA ILE A 20 6.32 -6.90 -53.71
C ILE A 20 4.86 -7.19 -53.28
N THR A 21 4.36 -8.39 -53.56
CA THR A 21 2.98 -8.79 -53.20
C THR A 21 2.88 -9.32 -51.76
N GLN A 22 3.97 -9.82 -51.17
CA GLN A 22 4.04 -10.26 -49.77
C GLN A 22 3.49 -9.22 -48.77
N PRO A 23 3.90 -7.93 -48.79
CA PRO A 23 3.33 -6.89 -47.93
C PRO A 23 1.84 -6.62 -48.19
N ILE A 24 1.37 -6.78 -49.44
CA ILE A 24 -0.02 -6.55 -49.85
C ILE A 24 -0.93 -7.67 -49.30
N LEU A 25 -0.49 -8.93 -49.39
CA LEU A 25 -1.17 -10.08 -48.81
C LEU A 25 -1.07 -10.10 -47.27
N ASN A 26 0.06 -9.65 -46.70
CA ASN A 26 0.27 -9.55 -45.25
C ASN A 26 -0.35 -8.30 -44.60
N ARG A 27 -1.12 -7.49 -45.36
CA ARG A 27 -1.83 -6.32 -44.81
C ARG A 27 -2.70 -6.67 -43.60
N GLY A 28 -3.33 -7.84 -43.59
CA GLY A 28 -4.10 -8.34 -42.45
C GLY A 28 -3.22 -8.59 -41.21
N LEU A 29 -2.09 -9.27 -41.40
CA LEU A 29 -1.11 -9.54 -40.32
C LEU A 29 -0.49 -8.27 -39.76
N ASN A 30 -0.13 -7.31 -40.61
CA ASN A 30 0.43 -6.03 -40.16
C ASN A 30 -0.59 -5.18 -39.40
N LYS A 31 -1.86 -5.15 -39.87
CA LYS A 31 -2.96 -4.52 -39.13
C LYS A 31 -3.23 -5.20 -37.79
N ALA A 32 -3.19 -6.53 -37.75
CA ALA A 32 -3.35 -7.30 -36.52
C ALA A 32 -2.22 -7.00 -35.53
N ARG A 33 -0.96 -6.96 -35.99
CA ARG A 33 0.20 -6.57 -35.17
C ARG A 33 0.07 -5.16 -34.61
N LEU A 34 -0.29 -4.19 -35.45
CA LEU A 34 -0.53 -2.81 -35.01
C LEU A 34 -1.62 -2.76 -33.92
N LYS A 35 -2.77 -3.41 -34.16
CA LYS A 35 -3.86 -3.48 -33.19
C LYS A 35 -3.42 -4.11 -31.86
N THR A 36 -2.60 -5.17 -31.91
CA THR A 36 -2.04 -5.79 -30.71
C THR A 36 -1.10 -4.83 -29.96
N THR A 37 -0.24 -4.11 -30.68
CA THR A 37 0.68 -3.13 -30.06
C THR A 37 -0.07 -1.94 -29.46
N GLU A 38 -1.11 -1.42 -30.13
CA GLU A 38 -2.00 -0.38 -29.59
C GLU A 38 -2.71 -0.86 -28.33
N ALA A 39 -3.22 -2.10 -28.32
CA ALA A 39 -3.83 -2.69 -27.13
C ALA A 39 -2.82 -2.84 -25.97
N GLN A 40 -1.59 -3.27 -26.25
CA GLN A 40 -0.52 -3.37 -25.25
C GLN A 40 -0.14 -2.01 -24.67
N GLN A 41 -0.08 -0.97 -25.50
CA GLN A 41 0.15 0.41 -25.03
C GLN A 41 -0.97 0.84 -24.07
N GLN A 42 -2.22 0.56 -24.42
CA GLN A 42 -3.36 0.92 -23.59
C GLN A 42 -3.38 0.13 -22.27
N ILE A 43 -3.01 -1.15 -22.29
CA ILE A 43 -2.79 -1.94 -21.06
C ILE A 43 -1.72 -1.27 -20.18
N ALA A 44 -0.57 -0.92 -20.75
CA ALA A 44 0.52 -0.28 -20.00
C ALA A 44 0.09 1.06 -19.37
N PHE A 45 -0.70 1.86 -20.09
CA PHE A 45 -1.26 3.11 -19.56
C PHE A 45 -2.20 2.86 -18.38
N TYR A 46 -3.12 1.90 -18.48
CA TYR A 46 -4.02 1.56 -17.37
C TYR A 46 -3.27 0.95 -16.18
N THR A 47 -2.25 0.12 -16.43
CA THR A 47 -1.37 -0.39 -15.37
C THR A 47 -0.69 0.75 -14.63
N PHE A 48 -0.16 1.74 -15.34
CA PHE A 48 0.43 2.93 -14.73
C PHE A 48 -0.57 3.69 -13.87
N GLN A 49 -1.78 3.96 -14.40
CA GLN A 49 -2.83 4.64 -13.64
C GLN A 49 -3.22 3.85 -12.37
N GLN A 50 -3.36 2.53 -12.48
CA GLN A 50 -3.65 1.67 -11.36
C GLN A 50 -2.54 1.71 -10.30
N SER A 51 -1.28 1.62 -10.70
CA SER A 51 -0.14 1.71 -9.77
C SER A 51 -0.11 3.05 -9.04
N LEU A 52 -0.41 4.15 -9.74
CA LEU A 52 -0.48 5.48 -9.12
C LEU A 52 -1.62 5.58 -8.09
N LEU A 53 -2.80 5.07 -8.43
CA LEU A 53 -3.97 5.06 -7.54
C LEU A 53 -3.69 4.22 -6.29
N VAL A 54 -3.13 3.02 -6.46
CA VAL A 54 -2.79 2.11 -5.35
C VAL A 54 -1.73 2.76 -4.45
N GLY A 55 -0.65 3.29 -5.03
CA GLY A 55 0.40 3.95 -4.24
C GLY A 55 -0.14 5.16 -3.46
N SER A 56 -1.00 5.97 -4.08
CA SER A 56 -1.64 7.11 -3.40
C SER A 56 -2.54 6.67 -2.25
N GLN A 57 -3.29 5.58 -2.43
CA GLN A 57 -4.12 5.00 -1.40
C GLN A 57 -3.29 4.43 -0.24
N GLU A 58 -2.19 3.75 -0.53
CA GLU A 58 -1.27 3.22 0.49
C GLU A 58 -0.68 4.34 1.35
N VAL A 59 -0.22 5.43 0.73
CA VAL A 59 0.29 6.62 1.45
C VAL A 59 -0.80 7.23 2.33
N SER A 60 -2.00 7.45 1.77
CA SER A 60 -3.12 8.03 2.50
C SER A 60 -3.48 7.19 3.74
N ASN A 61 -3.60 5.88 3.56
CA ASN A 61 -3.91 4.95 4.65
C ASN A 61 -2.80 4.95 5.72
N ALA A 62 -1.53 4.93 5.31
CA ALA A 62 -0.41 4.94 6.25
C ALA A 62 -0.34 6.24 7.06
N LEU A 63 -0.60 7.38 6.42
CA LEU A 63 -0.64 8.69 7.06
C LEU A 63 -1.78 8.78 8.08
N TYR A 64 -2.97 8.34 7.68
CA TYR A 64 -4.14 8.29 8.57
C TYR A 64 -3.88 7.42 9.80
N ASN A 65 -3.27 6.25 9.60
CA ASN A 65 -2.90 5.34 10.69
C ASN A 65 -1.89 5.98 11.66
N PHE A 66 -0.88 6.68 11.14
CA PHE A 66 0.08 7.42 11.97
C PHE A 66 -0.60 8.52 12.79
N GLN A 67 -1.48 9.31 12.15
CA GLN A 67 -2.19 10.39 12.82
C GLN A 67 -3.09 9.87 13.94
N THR A 68 -3.88 8.83 13.66
CA THR A 68 -4.75 8.17 14.64
C THR A 68 -3.95 7.59 15.80
N ALA A 69 -2.81 6.95 15.53
CA ALA A 69 -1.93 6.42 16.58
C ALA A 69 -1.33 7.54 17.46
N SER A 70 -0.99 8.68 16.88
CA SER A 70 -0.51 9.86 17.61
C SER A 70 -1.60 10.46 18.51
N GLU A 71 -2.83 10.57 18.02
CA GLU A 71 -3.98 11.03 18.82
C GLU A 71 -4.34 10.08 19.96
N LYS A 72 -4.20 8.77 19.72
CA LYS A 72 -4.41 7.73 20.73
C LYS A 72 -3.42 7.87 21.89
N GLU A 73 -2.15 8.16 21.61
CA GLU A 73 -1.11 8.42 22.62
C GLU A 73 -1.48 9.62 23.51
N VAL A 74 -1.92 10.73 22.91
CA VAL A 74 -2.37 11.93 23.64
C VAL A 74 -3.57 11.61 24.53
N THR A 75 -4.54 10.87 24.00
CA THR A 75 -5.74 10.48 24.74
C THR A 75 -5.42 9.52 25.88
N ARG A 76 -4.48 8.59 25.68
CA ARG A 76 -4.02 7.66 26.72
C ARG A 76 -3.33 8.38 27.86
N ALA A 77 -2.51 9.39 27.57
CA ALA A 77 -1.87 10.21 28.59
C ALA A 77 -2.90 10.91 29.50
N LYS A 78 -3.97 11.47 28.92
CA LYS A 78 -5.09 12.04 29.68
C LYS A 78 -5.80 11.00 30.55
N GLN A 79 -6.03 9.80 30.01
CA GLN A 79 -6.65 8.71 30.78
C GLN A 79 -5.79 8.31 31.98
N ILE A 80 -4.48 8.14 31.78
CA ILE A 80 -3.54 7.81 32.87
C ILE A 80 -3.59 8.89 33.95
N ALA A 81 -3.54 10.17 33.57
CA ALA A 81 -3.62 11.27 34.54
C ALA A 81 -4.93 11.24 35.37
N SER A 82 -6.07 10.92 34.73
CA SER A 82 -7.35 10.77 35.43
C SER A 82 -7.38 9.56 36.36
N LEU A 83 -6.80 8.42 35.93
CA LEU A 83 -6.74 7.20 36.74
C LEU A 83 -5.78 7.34 37.92
N THR A 84 -4.68 8.09 37.76
CA THR A 84 -3.79 8.44 38.88
C THR A 84 -4.58 9.20 39.95
N LYS A 85 -5.36 10.22 39.57
CA LYS A 85 -6.22 10.94 40.51
C LYS A 85 -7.26 10.03 41.17
N ALA A 86 -7.82 9.07 40.43
CA ALA A 86 -8.77 8.10 40.98
C ALA A 86 -8.14 7.20 42.06
N VAL A 87 -6.89 6.76 41.84
CA VAL A 87 -6.11 6.04 42.85
C VAL A 87 -5.87 6.91 44.09
N ASP A 88 -5.47 8.17 43.89
CA ASP A 88 -5.24 9.09 45.00
C ASP A 88 -6.53 9.30 45.83
N TYR A 89 -7.66 9.55 45.17
CA TYR A 89 -8.94 9.75 45.84
C TYR A 89 -9.44 8.51 46.58
N THR A 90 -9.27 7.30 46.01
CA THR A 90 -9.68 6.07 46.69
C THR A 90 -8.80 5.75 47.89
N LYS A 91 -7.50 6.09 47.84
CA LYS A 91 -6.60 6.00 49.01
C LYS A 91 -7.01 6.98 50.12
N GLU A 92 -7.34 8.21 49.77
CA GLU A 92 -7.83 9.20 50.73
C GLU A 92 -9.17 8.79 51.36
N LEU A 93 -10.10 8.28 50.56
CA LEU A 93 -11.38 7.75 51.06
C LEU A 93 -11.18 6.57 52.00
N LEU A 94 -10.29 5.62 51.69
CA LEU A 94 -9.97 4.52 52.59
C LEU A 94 -9.45 5.02 53.96
N ARG A 95 -8.69 6.12 53.97
CA ARG A 95 -8.16 6.71 55.21
C ARG A 95 -9.22 7.42 56.04
N TYR A 96 -10.20 8.06 55.40
CA TYR A 96 -11.14 8.98 56.06
C TYR A 96 -12.60 8.50 56.10
N SER A 97 -12.94 7.40 55.42
CA SER A 97 -14.30 6.87 55.32
C SER A 97 -14.33 5.39 55.70
N SER A 98 -15.28 5.02 56.57
CA SER A 98 -15.57 3.62 56.91
C SER A 98 -16.32 2.88 55.80
N ALA A 99 -16.73 3.57 54.73
CA ALA A 99 -17.48 3.00 53.61
C ALA A 99 -16.60 2.53 52.43
N THR A 100 -15.30 2.83 52.43
CA THR A 100 -14.38 2.44 51.34
C THR A 100 -13.51 1.29 51.80
N ASN A 101 -13.43 0.23 50.99
CA ASN A 101 -12.66 -0.96 51.31
C ASN A 101 -11.37 -0.98 50.48
N TYR A 102 -10.35 -1.70 50.94
CA TYR A 102 -9.07 -1.83 50.23
C TYR A 102 -9.22 -2.38 48.80
N THR A 103 -10.30 -3.12 48.54
CA THR A 103 -10.67 -3.60 47.20
C THR A 103 -10.92 -2.48 46.20
N ASP A 104 -11.38 -1.30 46.64
CA ASP A 104 -11.64 -0.15 45.76
C ASP A 104 -10.34 0.50 45.32
N VAL A 105 -9.35 0.56 46.23
CA VAL A 105 -7.98 1.00 45.93
C VAL A 105 -7.34 0.04 44.93
N LEU A 106 -7.40 -1.28 45.19
CA LEU A 106 -6.85 -2.28 44.29
C LEU A 106 -7.48 -2.23 42.89
N THR A 107 -8.79 -2.03 42.81
CA THR A 107 -9.50 -1.91 41.52
C THR A 107 -9.06 -0.66 40.75
N SER A 108 -8.84 0.45 41.45
CA SER A 108 -8.35 1.70 40.85
C SER A 108 -6.91 1.57 40.37
N GLU A 109 -6.04 0.93 41.17
CA GLU A 109 -4.66 0.64 40.81
C GLU A 109 -4.56 -0.31 39.61
N GLN A 110 -5.40 -1.37 39.57
CA GLN A 110 -5.48 -2.27 38.43
C GLN A 110 -5.91 -1.55 37.15
N SER A 111 -6.87 -0.63 37.25
CA SER A 111 -7.31 0.19 36.12
C SER A 111 -6.20 1.11 35.60
N LEU A 112 -5.46 1.76 36.51
CA LEU A 112 -4.29 2.57 36.18
C LEU A 112 -3.20 1.74 35.49
N LEU A 113 -2.86 0.59 36.05
CA LEU A 113 -1.85 -0.31 35.51
C LEU A 113 -2.22 -0.77 34.09
N ASN A 114 -3.48 -1.16 33.87
CA ASN A 114 -3.97 -1.54 32.55
C ASN A 114 -3.83 -0.38 31.54
N ALA A 115 -4.14 0.85 31.94
CA ALA A 115 -3.96 2.02 31.06
C ALA A 115 -2.48 2.29 30.74
N GLN A 116 -1.57 2.12 31.70
CA GLN A 116 -0.13 2.24 31.49
C GLN A 116 0.41 1.18 30.54
N LEU A 117 0.02 -0.08 30.72
CA LEU A 117 0.36 -1.17 29.80
C LEU A 117 -0.17 -0.91 28.38
N ASN A 118 -1.41 -0.44 28.27
CA ASN A 118 -1.98 -0.05 26.99
C ASN A 118 -1.24 1.13 26.35
N SER A 119 -0.67 2.05 27.13
CA SER A 119 0.16 3.14 26.59
C SER A 119 1.44 2.64 25.93
N ILE A 120 2.02 1.55 26.43
CA ILE A 120 3.20 0.92 25.80
C ILE A 120 2.79 0.34 24.44
N ASN A 121 1.65 -0.34 24.37
CA ASN A 121 1.11 -0.86 23.12
C ASN A 121 0.74 0.27 22.14
N ASP A 122 0.16 1.36 22.61
CA ASP A 122 -0.17 2.55 21.81
C ASP A 122 1.10 3.18 21.22
N ARG A 123 2.19 3.23 22.01
CA ARG A 123 3.50 3.71 21.55
C ARG A 123 4.11 2.79 20.49
N LEU A 124 4.05 1.46 20.70
CA LEU A 124 4.51 0.48 19.72
C LEU A 124 3.73 0.64 18.40
N GLN A 125 2.41 0.76 18.47
CA GLN A 125 1.55 0.97 17.32
C GLN A 125 1.97 2.23 16.55
N LYS A 126 2.20 3.35 17.24
CA LYS A 126 2.68 4.60 16.61
C LYS A 126 4.01 4.40 15.88
N LEU A 127 4.98 3.73 16.49
CA LEU A 127 6.28 3.47 15.87
C LEU A 127 6.14 2.59 14.61
N GLN A 128 5.30 1.56 14.65
CA GLN A 128 4.99 0.75 13.48
C GLN A 128 4.31 1.57 12.37
N SER A 129 3.39 2.48 12.71
CA SER A 129 2.77 3.39 11.76
C SER A 129 3.79 4.31 11.09
N VAL A 130 4.81 4.79 11.82
CA VAL A 130 5.91 5.58 11.23
C VAL A 130 6.68 4.77 10.19
N VAL A 131 7.06 3.53 10.51
CA VAL A 131 7.77 2.64 9.57
C VAL A 131 6.92 2.37 8.32
N ASN A 132 5.63 2.13 8.51
CA ASN A 132 4.70 1.89 7.40
C ASN A 132 4.52 3.13 6.52
N LEU A 133 4.41 4.31 7.11
CA LEU A 133 4.33 5.58 6.37
C LEU A 133 5.61 5.85 5.58
N TYR A 134 6.78 5.62 6.19
CA TYR A 134 8.06 5.72 5.48
C TYR A 134 8.12 4.80 4.25
N ARG A 135 7.71 3.55 4.40
CA ARG A 135 7.63 2.59 3.29
C ARG A 135 6.65 3.05 2.21
N ALA A 136 5.45 3.47 2.58
CA ALA A 136 4.41 3.87 1.63
C ALA A 136 4.81 5.10 0.80
N LEU A 137 5.58 6.02 1.38
CA LEU A 137 6.13 7.18 0.67
C LEU A 137 7.27 6.84 -0.32
N GLY A 138 7.51 5.55 -0.58
CA GLY A 138 8.56 5.06 -1.47
C GLY A 138 9.86 4.71 -0.75
N GLY A 139 9.79 4.44 0.56
CA GLY A 139 10.93 4.18 1.45
C GLY A 139 12.08 3.43 0.79
N GLY A 140 13.28 4.04 0.84
CA GLY A 140 14.49 3.54 0.22
C GLY A 140 14.92 2.19 0.79
N TRP A 141 14.72 1.14 0.00
CA TRP A 141 15.49 -0.11 0.00
C TRP A 141 15.38 -0.76 -1.38
N LYS A 142 16.15 -0.19 -2.31
CA LYS A 142 17.11 -0.99 -3.06
C LYS A 142 18.49 -0.69 -2.49
#